data_AF-A0A939V6T6-F1
#
_entry.id   AF-A0A939V6T6-F1
#
_cell.length_a   1.000
_cell.length_b   1.000
_cell.length_c   1.000
_cell.angle_alpha   90.00
_cell.angle_beta   90.00
_cell.angle_gamma   90.00
#
_symmetry.space_group_name_H-M   'P 1'
#
loop_
_entity.id
_entity.type
_entity.pdbx_description
1 polymer ?
#
loop_
_entity_poly.entity_id
_entity_poly.type
_entity_poly.pdbx_seq_one_letter_code
_entity_poly.pdbx_strand_id
1 'polypeptide(L)'
;MLSGIKIFSSDAVWQHIVAELGATVATDSVLCDVNLDALNLELPISSTRLKSVIIAEIDNTKIIDKIFGRPVLLSDTQAKILTLLYKTGGMSGNDLKIALGYAPDATTHSVETAIYGLRKIYGHDFIKNTNGIFALGRV
;
A
#
# COMPACT_ATOMS: atom_id res chain seq x y z
N MET A 1 7.42 11.63 12.25
CA MET A 1 7.78 10.28 12.74
C MET A 1 7.21 9.27 11.77
N LEU A 2 7.88 8.12 11.55
CA LEU A 2 7.41 7.09 10.62
C LEU A 2 6.49 6.04 11.29
N SER A 3 5.86 6.40 12.41
CA SER A 3 5.01 5.51 13.20
C SER A 3 3.86 4.95 12.37
N GLY A 4 3.67 3.63 12.42
CA GLY A 4 2.61 2.93 11.70
C GLY A 4 2.91 2.63 10.23
N ILE A 5 4.13 2.92 9.75
CA ILE A 5 4.58 2.58 8.39
C ILE A 5 5.41 1.30 8.45
N LYS A 6 5.02 0.28 7.67
CA LYS A 6 5.77 -0.96 7.47
C LYS A 6 6.80 -0.77 6.36
N ILE A 7 8.08 -0.88 6.66
CA ILE A 7 9.17 -0.68 5.70
C ILE A 7 9.99 -1.96 5.59
N PHE A 8 10.16 -2.45 4.36
CA PHE A 8 11.06 -3.55 4.05
C PHE A 8 12.40 -3.01 3.57
N SER A 9 13.49 -3.66 4.00
CA SER A 9 14.80 -3.57 3.36
C SER A 9 15.56 -4.87 3.60
N SER A 10 16.32 -5.34 2.61
CA SER A 10 17.22 -6.49 2.74
C SER A 10 18.50 -6.18 3.54
N ASP A 11 18.81 -4.91 3.79
CA ASP A 11 19.99 -4.47 4.54
C ASP A 11 19.66 -4.24 6.03
N ALA A 12 20.39 -4.92 6.91
CA ALA A 12 20.23 -4.81 8.36
C ALA A 12 20.50 -3.39 8.90
N VAL A 13 21.39 -2.63 8.26
CA VAL A 13 21.66 -1.23 8.63
C VAL A 13 20.44 -0.38 8.33
N TRP A 14 19.83 -0.55 7.16
CA TRP A 14 18.60 0.16 6.81
C TRP A 14 17.45 -0.20 7.74
N GLN A 15 17.29 -1.47 8.08
CA GLN A 15 16.30 -1.92 9.06
C GLN A 15 16.47 -1.21 10.41
N HIS A 16 17.71 -1.07 10.89
CA HIS A 16 17.99 -0.37 12.14
C HIS A 16 17.64 1.13 12.04
N ILE A 17 18.09 1.80 10.97
CA ILE A 17 17.82 3.22 10.75
C ILE A 17 16.31 3.50 10.71
N VAL A 18 15.53 2.73 9.95
CA VAL A 18 14.08 2.99 9.84
C VAL A 18 13.34 2.68 11.13
N ALA A 19 13.79 1.68 11.90
CA ALA A 19 13.27 1.39 13.23
C ALA A 19 13.50 2.55 14.20
N GLU A 20 14.70 3.15 14.22
CA GLU A 20 14.99 4.35 15.02
C GLU A 20 14.13 5.56 14.62
N LEU A 21 13.75 5.66 13.34
CA LEU A 21 12.83 6.69 12.85
C LEU A 21 11.35 6.42 13.21
N GLY A 22 11.07 5.28 13.84
CA GLY A 22 9.77 4.86 14.34
C GLY A 22 8.96 3.99 13.39
N ALA A 23 9.54 3.50 12.29
CA ALA A 23 8.86 2.58 11.37
C ALA A 23 8.82 1.15 11.91
N THR A 24 7.85 0.35 11.46
CA THR A 24 7.83 -1.10 11.68
C THR A 24 8.62 -1.79 10.57
N VAL A 25 9.60 -2.62 10.92
CA VAL A 25 10.37 -3.38 9.92
C VAL A 25 9.52 -4.54 9.42
N ALA A 26 9.27 -4.57 8.11
CA ALA A 26 8.57 -5.66 7.43
C ALA A 26 9.54 -6.78 7.06
N THR A 27 9.10 -8.03 7.20
CA THR A 27 9.88 -9.22 6.82
C THR A 27 9.72 -9.61 5.35
N ASP A 28 8.71 -9.06 4.68
CA ASP A 28 8.37 -9.37 3.28
C ASP A 28 8.20 -8.07 2.49
N SER A 29 8.90 -7.97 1.35
CA SER A 29 8.84 -6.86 0.40
C SER A 29 7.47 -6.64 -0.24
N VAL A 30 6.59 -7.65 -0.22
CA VAL A 30 5.24 -7.57 -0.81
C VAL A 30 4.24 -6.97 0.19
N LEU A 31 4.47 -7.18 1.49
CA LEU A 31 3.54 -6.81 2.57
C LEU A 31 3.95 -5.54 3.32
N CYS A 32 4.93 -4.80 2.78
CA CYS A 32 5.37 -3.52 3.30
C CYS A 32 4.64 -2.34 2.62
N ASP A 33 4.49 -1.22 3.33
CA ASP A 33 4.02 0.04 2.76
C ASP A 33 5.09 0.65 1.83
N VAL A 34 6.37 0.45 2.18
CA VAL A 34 7.52 0.95 1.43
C VAL A 34 8.60 -0.13 1.36
N ASN A 35 9.02 -0.48 0.14
CA ASN A 35 10.20 -1.28 -0.09
C ASN A 35 11.39 -0.35 -0.32
N LEU A 36 12.27 -0.22 0.67
CA LEU A 36 13.40 0.70 0.62
C LEU A 36 14.42 0.31 -0.46
N ASP A 37 14.56 -0.98 -0.73
CA ASP A 37 15.50 -1.50 -1.73
C ASP A 37 15.09 -1.08 -3.15
N ALA A 38 13.79 -0.84 -3.37
CA ALA A 38 13.26 -0.36 -4.64
C ALA A 38 13.39 1.16 -4.83
N LEU A 39 13.72 1.91 -3.78
CA LEU A 39 13.76 3.38 -3.81
C LEU A 39 15.00 3.96 -4.48
N ASN A 40 15.97 3.14 -4.91
CA ASN A 40 17.22 3.56 -5.56
C ASN A 40 17.84 4.80 -4.87
N LEU A 41 17.99 4.72 -3.55
CA LEU A 41 18.45 5.85 -2.73
C LEU A 41 19.92 6.17 -3.03
N GLU A 42 20.20 7.41 -3.44
CA GLU A 42 21.57 7.91 -3.56
C GLU A 42 22.15 8.20 -2.16
N LEU A 43 23.32 7.61 -1.88
CA LEU A 43 24.07 7.80 -0.64
C LEU A 43 25.19 8.84 -0.83
N PRO A 44 25.50 9.66 0.20
CA PRO A 44 24.90 9.69 1.53
C PRO A 44 23.56 10.45 1.57
N ILE A 45 22.62 9.99 2.40
CA ILE A 45 21.30 10.61 2.56
C ILE A 45 21.08 11.05 4.01
N SER A 46 20.49 12.24 4.21
CA SER A 46 20.11 12.72 5.54
C SER A 46 18.82 12.09 6.04
N SER A 47 18.65 11.98 7.36
CA SER A 47 17.43 11.43 7.97
C SER A 47 16.17 12.19 7.55
N THR A 48 16.28 13.51 7.34
CA THR A 48 15.17 14.34 6.85
C THR A 48 14.82 13.99 5.42
N ARG A 49 15.82 13.87 4.52
CA ARG A 49 15.58 13.51 3.12
C ARG A 49 15.00 12.10 3.01
N LEU A 50 15.52 11.14 3.78
CA LEU A 50 14.98 9.79 3.85
C LEU A 50 13.50 9.79 4.24
N LYS A 51 13.13 10.51 5.31
CA LYS A 51 11.71 10.66 5.71
C LYS A 51 10.86 11.24 4.59
N SER A 52 11.33 12.27 3.89
CA SER A 52 10.59 12.86 2.78
C SER A 52 10.38 11.88 1.63
N VAL A 53 11.39 11.07 1.29
CA VAL A 53 11.26 10.05 0.22
C VAL A 53 10.27 8.97 0.65
N ILE A 54 10.36 8.47 1.89
CA ILE A 54 9.44 7.46 2.42
C ILE A 54 7.99 8.00 2.42
N ILE A 55 7.78 9.23 2.90
CA ILE A 55 6.44 9.85 2.89
C ILE A 55 5.93 10.03 1.47
N ALA A 56 6.78 10.44 0.53
CA ALA A 56 6.40 10.59 -0.87
C ALA A 56 6.06 9.26 -1.56
N GLU A 57 6.67 8.15 -1.14
CA GLU A 57 6.34 6.81 -1.65
C GLU A 57 4.99 6.29 -1.12
N ILE A 58 4.62 6.71 0.10
CA ILE A 58 3.34 6.42 0.74
C ILE A 58 2.24 7.37 0.23
N ASP A 59 2.63 8.52 -0.30
CA ASP A 59 1.71 9.47 -0.91
C ASP A 59 1.12 8.88 -2.19
N ASN A 60 -0.01 8.20 -1.99
CA ASN A 60 -0.73 7.49 -3.03
C ASN A 60 -1.51 8.43 -3.95
N THR A 61 -1.51 9.74 -3.70
CA THR A 61 -2.32 10.70 -4.45
C THR A 61 -2.03 10.63 -5.95
N LYS A 62 -0.75 10.47 -6.34
CA LYS A 62 -0.36 10.27 -7.75
C LYS A 62 -0.85 8.96 -8.36
N ILE A 63 -0.96 7.90 -7.56
CA ILE A 63 -1.47 6.60 -8.02
C ILE A 63 -2.98 6.69 -8.22
N ILE A 64 -3.69 7.30 -7.27
CA ILE A 64 -5.14 7.55 -7.40
C ILE A 64 -5.43 8.42 -8.63
N ASP A 65 -4.66 9.49 -8.85
CA ASP A 65 -4.79 10.31 -10.06
C ASP A 65 -4.55 9.50 -11.34
N LYS A 66 -3.62 8.55 -11.35
CA LYS A 66 -3.39 7.64 -12.50
C LYS A 66 -4.55 6.66 -12.71
N ILE A 67 -5.17 6.15 -11.64
CA ILE A 67 -6.29 5.21 -11.73
C ILE A 67 -7.54 5.90 -12.26
N PHE A 68 -7.84 7.11 -11.79
CA PHE A 68 -9.09 7.81 -12.13
C PHE A 68 -8.95 8.89 -13.21
N GLY A 69 -7.74 9.33 -13.53
CA GLY A 69 -7.47 10.45 -14.44
C GLY A 69 -7.92 11.82 -13.91
N ARG A 70 -8.38 11.87 -12.66
CA ARG A 70 -8.88 13.08 -11.98
C ARG A 70 -8.79 12.91 -10.46
N PRO A 71 -8.78 14.02 -9.68
CA PRO A 71 -8.88 13.95 -8.24
C PRO A 71 -10.22 13.33 -7.81
N VAL A 72 -10.15 12.38 -6.88
CA VAL A 72 -11.33 11.67 -6.33
C VAL A 72 -11.21 11.60 -4.82
N LEU A 73 -12.32 11.83 -4.12
CA LEU A 73 -12.41 11.63 -2.67
C LEU A 73 -12.70 10.16 -2.37
N LEU A 74 -11.77 9.52 -1.66
CA LEU A 74 -11.88 8.13 -1.21
C LEU A 74 -11.64 8.08 0.30
N SER A 75 -12.19 7.07 0.97
CA SER A 75 -11.74 6.77 2.34
C SER A 75 -10.31 6.22 2.32
N ASP A 76 -9.58 6.37 3.44
CA ASP A 76 -8.21 5.87 3.57
C ASP A 76 -8.09 4.39 3.20
N THR A 77 -9.05 3.56 3.63
CA THR A 77 -9.08 2.13 3.29
C THR A 77 -9.25 1.90 1.79
N GLN A 78 -10.14 2.65 1.13
CA GLN A 78 -10.36 2.53 -0.32
C GLN A 78 -9.13 2.96 -1.10
N ALA A 79 -8.51 4.09 -0.73
CA ALA A 79 -7.29 4.57 -1.36
C ALA A 79 -6.14 3.57 -1.21
N LYS A 80 -5.97 2.98 -0.02
CA LYS A 80 -4.97 1.93 0.22
C LYS A 80 -5.23 0.67 -0.60
N ILE A 81 -6.47 0.17 -0.65
CA ILE A 81 -6.81 -1.01 -1.48
C ILE A 81 -6.47 -0.75 -2.94
N LEU A 82 -6.91 0.37 -3.51
CA LEU A 82 -6.66 0.69 -4.92
C LEU A 82 -5.16 0.82 -5.22
N THR A 83 -4.41 1.43 -4.31
CA THR A 83 -2.96 1.53 -4.42
C THR A 83 -2.30 0.16 -4.40
N LEU A 84 -2.65 -0.70 -3.45
CA LEU A 84 -2.11 -2.06 -3.34
C LEU A 84 -2.39 -2.87 -4.61
N LEU A 85 -3.64 -2.83 -5.10
CA LEU A 85 -4.03 -3.51 -6.33
C LEU A 85 -3.29 -2.96 -7.56
N TYR A 86 -3.05 -1.65 -7.62
CA TYR A 86 -2.29 -1.02 -8.69
C TYR A 86 -0.81 -1.41 -8.67
N LYS A 87 -0.16 -1.37 -7.50
CA LYS A 87 1.28 -1.68 -7.35
C LYS A 87 1.57 -3.16 -7.61
N THR A 88 0.67 -4.06 -7.22
CA THR A 88 0.87 -5.52 -7.30
C THR A 88 0.29 -6.16 -8.57
N GLY A 89 -0.63 -5.49 -9.27
CA GLY A 89 -1.40 -6.06 -10.37
C GLY A 89 -2.54 -6.99 -9.92
N GLY A 90 -2.63 -7.30 -8.61
CA GLY A 90 -3.72 -8.05 -8.00
C GLY A 90 -3.31 -8.76 -6.72
N MET A 91 -4.25 -8.90 -5.78
CA MET A 91 -4.04 -9.55 -4.48
C MET A 91 -5.25 -10.37 -4.04
N SER A 92 -5.02 -11.41 -3.24
CA SER A 92 -6.12 -12.11 -2.58
C SER A 92 -6.74 -11.24 -1.47
N GLY A 93 -7.98 -11.55 -1.07
CA GLY A 93 -8.61 -10.87 0.06
C GLY A 93 -7.84 -11.01 1.37
N ASN A 94 -7.17 -12.14 1.59
CA ASN A 94 -6.34 -12.38 2.77
C ASN A 94 -5.06 -11.53 2.74
N ASP A 95 -4.40 -11.43 1.58
CA ASP A 95 -3.19 -10.62 1.46
C ASP A 95 -3.50 -9.14 1.61
N LEU A 96 -4.63 -8.68 1.04
CA LEU A 96 -5.14 -7.31 1.27
C LEU A 96 -5.38 -7.05 2.76
N LYS A 97 -5.96 -8.01 3.48
CA LYS A 97 -6.20 -7.89 4.93
C LYS A 97 -4.89 -7.72 5.69
N ILE A 98 -3.89 -8.55 5.40
CA ILE A 98 -2.58 -8.51 6.04
C ILE A 98 -1.86 -7.20 5.71
N ALA A 99 -1.88 -6.78 4.44
CA ALA A 99 -1.28 -5.53 3.97
C ALA A 99 -1.92 -4.30 4.63
N LEU A 100 -3.25 -4.30 4.81
CA LEU A 100 -3.97 -3.24 5.52
C LEU A 100 -3.73 -3.24 7.04
N GLY A 101 -2.99 -4.21 7.57
CA GLY A 101 -2.61 -4.28 8.99
C GLY A 101 -3.67 -4.89 9.91
N TYR A 102 -4.66 -5.58 9.36
CA TYR A 102 -5.61 -6.34 10.16
C TYR A 102 -5.00 -7.63 10.70
N ALA A 103 -5.52 -8.10 11.83
CA ALA A 103 -5.10 -9.38 12.42
C ALA A 103 -5.42 -10.57 11.48
N PRO A 104 -4.62 -11.66 11.49
CA PRO A 104 -4.83 -12.81 10.61
C PRO A 104 -6.20 -13.48 10.74
N ASP A 105 -6.81 -13.40 11.92
CA ASP A 105 -8.12 -13.93 12.29
C ASP A 105 -9.28 -12.93 12.15
N ALA A 106 -8.97 -11.65 11.87
CA ALA A 106 -10.00 -10.65 11.65
C ALA A 106 -10.86 -10.98 10.41
N THR A 107 -12.16 -10.69 10.49
CA THR A 107 -13.10 -10.93 9.39
C THR A 107 -12.79 -10.01 8.20
N THR A 108 -12.82 -10.56 6.98
CA THR A 108 -12.57 -9.84 5.71
C THR A 108 -13.67 -8.85 5.33
N HIS A 109 -14.73 -8.76 6.16
CA HIS A 109 -15.93 -7.99 5.85
C HIS A 109 -15.65 -6.50 5.64
N SER A 110 -14.64 -5.94 6.31
CA SER A 110 -14.22 -4.54 6.10
C SER A 110 -13.63 -4.29 4.71
N VAL A 111 -12.79 -5.21 4.24
CA VAL A 111 -12.14 -5.15 2.91
C VAL A 111 -13.18 -5.37 1.82
N GLU A 112 -14.02 -6.39 1.97
CA GLU A 112 -15.11 -6.70 1.03
C GLU A 112 -16.12 -5.56 0.93
N THR A 113 -16.50 -4.94 2.05
CA THR A 113 -17.39 -3.77 2.07
C THR A 113 -16.76 -2.57 1.36
N ALA A 114 -15.47 -2.32 1.56
CA ALA A 114 -14.76 -1.24 0.88
C ALA A 114 -14.72 -1.47 -0.64
N ILE A 115 -14.42 -2.70 -1.09
CA ILE A 115 -14.44 -3.10 -2.50
C ILE A 115 -15.84 -3.01 -3.09
N TYR A 116 -16.86 -3.44 -2.34
CA TYR A 116 -18.26 -3.33 -2.75
C TYR A 116 -18.67 -1.88 -2.96
N GLY A 117 -18.29 -0.99 -2.04
CA GLY A 117 -18.53 0.46 -2.18
C GLY A 117 -17.89 1.03 -3.45
N LEU A 118 -16.65 0.65 -3.74
CA LEU A 118 -15.95 1.07 -4.97
C LEU A 118 -16.67 0.57 -6.24
N ARG A 119 -17.08 -0.69 -6.28
CA ARG A 119 -17.85 -1.26 -7.39
C ARG A 119 -19.22 -0.61 -7.57
N LYS A 120 -19.87 -0.22 -6.48
CA LYS A 120 -21.17 0.46 -6.53
C LYS A 120 -21.07 1.84 -7.16
N ILE A 121 -19.98 2.58 -6.90
CA ILE A 121 -19.79 3.95 -7.40
C ILE A 121 -19.21 3.96 -8.82
N TYR A 122 -18.20 3.13 -9.08
CA TYR A 122 -17.41 3.17 -10.32
C TYR A 122 -17.73 2.04 -11.30
N GLY A 123 -18.68 1.16 -10.96
CA GLY A 123 -19.11 0.04 -11.78
C GLY A 123 -18.51 -1.31 -11.34
N HIS A 124 -19.23 -2.39 -11.63
CA HIS A 124 -18.85 -3.73 -11.18
C HIS A 124 -17.47 -4.16 -11.71
N ASP A 125 -17.15 -3.79 -12.94
CA ASP A 125 -15.89 -4.13 -13.62
C ASP A 125 -14.68 -3.32 -13.15
N PHE A 126 -14.87 -2.27 -12.33
CA PHE A 126 -13.80 -1.40 -11.85
C PHE A 126 -12.76 -2.17 -11.01
N ILE A 127 -13.22 -3.13 -10.21
CA ILE A 127 -12.37 -4.11 -9.53
C ILE A 127 -12.90 -5.48 -9.93
N LYS A 128 -12.10 -6.30 -10.61
CA LYS A 128 -12.46 -7.68 -10.97
C LYS A 128 -12.00 -8.65 -9.89
N ASN A 129 -12.78 -9.70 -9.65
CA ASN A 129 -12.37 -10.81 -8.81
C ASN A 129 -12.34 -12.06 -9.70
N THR A 130 -11.16 -12.63 -9.88
CA THR A 130 -10.96 -13.87 -10.64
C THR A 130 -10.32 -14.89 -9.72
N ASN A 131 -11.05 -15.96 -9.39
CA ASN A 131 -10.60 -17.03 -8.49
C ASN A 131 -10.08 -16.55 -7.12
N GLY A 132 -10.69 -15.51 -6.55
CA GLY A 132 -10.30 -14.97 -5.24
C GLY A 132 -9.20 -13.90 -5.29
N ILE A 133 -8.70 -13.59 -6.48
CA ILE A 133 -7.72 -12.51 -6.71
C ILE A 133 -8.47 -11.26 -7.18
N PHE A 134 -8.37 -10.19 -6.40
CA PHE A 134 -8.87 -8.87 -6.77
C PHE A 134 -7.84 -8.14 -7.61
N ALA A 135 -8.26 -7.50 -8.70
CA ALA A 135 -7.42 -6.68 -9.56
C ALA A 135 -8.20 -5.48 -10.09
N LEU A 136 -7.51 -4.39 -10.43
CA LEU A 136 -8.14 -3.25 -11.10
C LEU A 136 -8.56 -3.64 -12.51
N GLY A 137 -9.79 -3.29 -12.90
CA GLY A 137 -10.24 -3.37 -14.28
C GLY A 137 -9.55 -2.32 -15.14
N ARG A 138 -9.50 -2.53 -16.46
CA ARG A 138 -9.19 -1.43 -17.40
C ARG A 138 -10.34 -0.43 -17.31
N VAL A 139 -10.02 0.79 -16.89
CA VAL A 139 -10.89 1.98 -16.98
C VAL A 139 -10.82 2.53 -18.39
#